data_AF-A0A2G6CX98-F1
#
_entry.id   AF-A0A2G6CX98-F1
#
_cell.length_a   1.000
_cell.length_b   1.000
_cell.length_c   1.000
_cell.angle_alpha   90.00
_cell.angle_beta   90.00
_cell.angle_gamma   90.00
#
_symmetry.space_group_name_H-M   'P 1'
#
loop_
_entity.id
_entity.type
_entity.pdbx_description
1 polymer ?
#
loop_
_entity_poly.entity_id
_entity_poly.type
_entity_poly.pdbx_seq_one_letter_code
_entity_poly.pdbx_strand_id
1 'polypeptide(L)'
;MNRNIFKNPLIQSALILLALFYLIVAIASSPSHGFFGGILAIIVTCFKTILFLFGLSVALVFSIAVLIGIFIAAVSLSSPENGKAMFKTLQNKLAVYFCSMKKRASTCVTKGKEHHSDTPAETKIDKARPITVSPAVPSSSDDHNRMTNLEKHNADLRSDLNTARTAIATMQAEINELKDHMAGKTESAADSETESPLERIAEQSETIAALTARIAQLEGQQNEAFQTMRDELAHLQKKTSIPEVISGILSYIDSPADRDTVTEKIEEAVSRGMTYNQADTLFKNSLPPEIYKILTDHPRLTKDYIRSVKKKFQ
;
A
#
# COMPACT_ATOMS: atom_id res chain seq x y z
N MET A 1 -1.65 -25.10 -41.75
CA MET A 1 -0.62 -25.11 -40.68
C MET A 1 -1.31 -24.97 -39.34
N ASN A 2 -1.23 -26.00 -38.49
CA ASN A 2 -2.07 -26.14 -37.29
C ASN A 2 -1.59 -25.18 -36.18
N ARG A 3 -2.37 -24.13 -35.86
CA ARG A 3 -2.01 -23.05 -34.91
C ARG A 3 -1.90 -23.50 -33.44
N ASN A 4 -2.05 -24.79 -33.16
CA ASN A 4 -2.06 -25.34 -31.81
C ASN A 4 -0.69 -25.88 -31.36
N ILE A 5 0.30 -25.97 -32.25
CA ILE A 5 1.62 -26.55 -31.94
C ILE A 5 2.43 -25.68 -30.96
N PHE A 6 2.19 -24.36 -30.94
CA PHE A 6 2.88 -23.43 -30.02
C PHE A 6 2.24 -23.29 -28.64
N LYS A 7 0.99 -23.74 -28.45
CA LYS A 7 0.28 -23.57 -27.17
C LYS A 7 0.79 -24.53 -26.10
N ASN A 8 1.07 -25.78 -26.48
CA ASN A 8 1.58 -26.79 -25.56
C ASN A 8 2.91 -26.41 -24.89
N PRO A 9 3.97 -25.97 -25.63
CA PRO A 9 5.22 -25.57 -24.99
C PRO A 9 5.08 -24.31 -24.13
N LEU A 10 4.15 -23.40 -24.47
CA LEU A 10 3.87 -22.21 -23.68
C LEU A 10 3.18 -22.55 -22.34
N ILE A 11 2.21 -23.46 -22.37
CA ILE A 11 1.51 -23.94 -21.17
C ILE A 11 2.47 -24.75 -20.29
N GLN A 12 3.33 -25.56 -20.90
CA GLN A 12 4.31 -26.37 -20.18
C GLN A 12 5.38 -25.52 -19.48
N SER A 13 5.88 -24.47 -20.12
CA SER A 13 6.83 -23.54 -19.50
C SER A 13 6.20 -22.73 -18.37
N ALA A 14 4.92 -22.33 -18.49
CA ALA A 14 4.18 -21.68 -17.42
C ALA A 14 4.00 -22.60 -16.19
N LEU A 15 3.73 -23.90 -16.41
CA LEU A 15 3.57 -24.87 -15.34
C LEU A 15 4.88 -25.10 -14.56
N ILE A 16 6.01 -25.20 -15.27
CA ILE A 16 7.35 -25.36 -14.67
C ILE A 16 7.70 -24.12 -13.83
N LEU A 17 7.39 -22.92 -14.34
CA LEU A 17 7.67 -21.67 -13.63
C LEU A 17 6.83 -21.54 -12.36
N LEU A 18 5.56 -21.96 -12.41
CA LEU A 18 4.69 -22.01 -11.23
C LEU A 18 5.20 -23.00 -10.18
N ALA A 19 5.65 -24.18 -10.61
CA ALA A 19 6.26 -25.17 -9.71
C ALA A 19 7.55 -24.65 -9.06
N LEU A 20 8.41 -23.97 -9.82
CA LEU A 20 9.63 -23.34 -9.29
C LEU A 20 9.29 -22.25 -8.27
N PHE A 21 8.30 -21.42 -8.57
CA PHE A 21 7.85 -20.37 -7.66
C PHE A 21 7.29 -20.95 -6.36
N TYR A 22 6.47 -22.00 -6.45
CA TYR A 22 5.96 -22.72 -5.29
C TYR A 22 7.09 -23.28 -4.43
N LEU A 23 8.14 -23.82 -5.06
CA LEU A 23 9.30 -24.36 -4.35
C LEU A 23 10.10 -23.27 -3.62
N ILE A 24 10.29 -22.10 -4.25
CA ILE A 24 10.94 -20.94 -3.61
C ILE A 24 10.12 -20.45 -2.41
N VAL A 25 8.80 -20.34 -2.56
CA VAL A 25 7.90 -19.97 -1.46
C VAL A 25 7.95 -21.01 -0.35
N ALA A 26 7.91 -22.30 -0.67
CA ALA A 26 7.96 -23.38 0.32
C ALA A 26 9.28 -23.37 1.12
N ILE A 27 10.42 -23.14 0.47
CA ILE A 27 11.72 -23.04 1.13
C ILE A 27 11.78 -21.78 2.01
N ALA A 28 11.35 -20.63 1.49
CA ALA A 28 11.35 -19.35 2.21
C ALA A 28 10.37 -19.32 3.39
N SER A 29 9.38 -20.21 3.40
CA SER A 29 8.32 -20.25 4.41
C SER A 29 8.59 -21.22 5.54
N SER A 30 9.77 -21.84 5.63
CA SER A 30 10.08 -22.79 6.73
C SER A 30 10.25 -22.04 8.07
N PRO A 31 9.26 -22.10 8.99
CA PRO A 31 9.34 -21.38 10.25
C PRO A 31 9.98 -22.31 11.28
N SER A 32 11.13 -21.92 11.82
CA SER A 32 11.60 -22.48 13.08
C SER A 32 10.75 -21.88 14.22
N HIS A 33 9.90 -22.70 14.84
CA HIS A 33 9.23 -22.53 16.14
C HIS A 33 7.70 -22.37 16.13
N GLY A 34 7.06 -23.28 16.88
CA GLY A 34 5.72 -23.12 17.46
C GLY A 34 4.56 -23.48 16.52
N PHE A 35 3.79 -24.49 16.92
CA PHE A 35 2.55 -24.95 16.25
C PHE A 35 1.54 -23.81 16.00
N PHE A 36 1.53 -22.77 16.85
CA PHE A 36 0.70 -21.57 16.68
C PHE A 36 1.26 -20.54 15.68
N GLY A 37 2.58 -20.55 15.43
CA GLY A 37 3.23 -19.71 14.40
C GLY A 37 2.93 -20.18 12.98
N GLY A 38 2.61 -21.47 12.80
CA GLY A 38 2.34 -22.05 11.48
C GLY A 38 1.11 -21.48 10.79
N ILE A 39 0.01 -21.26 11.52
CA ILE A 39 -1.25 -20.75 10.93
C ILE A 39 -1.09 -19.29 10.50
N LEU A 40 -0.46 -18.46 11.34
CA LEU A 40 -0.18 -17.06 11.00
C LEU A 40 0.79 -16.95 9.82
N ALA A 41 1.82 -17.80 9.79
CA ALA A 41 2.79 -17.83 8.69
C ALA A 41 2.13 -18.18 7.36
N ILE A 42 1.18 -19.12 7.33
CA ILE A 42 0.44 -19.47 6.10
C ILE A 42 -0.39 -18.27 5.61
N ILE A 43 -1.08 -17.56 6.50
CA ILE A 43 -1.88 -16.39 6.13
C ILE A 43 -0.99 -15.28 5.56
N VAL A 44 0.11 -14.94 6.26
CA VAL A 44 1.06 -13.92 5.80
C VAL A 44 1.69 -14.31 4.46
N THR A 45 2.02 -15.59 4.28
CA THR A 45 2.58 -16.10 3.01
C THR A 45 1.56 -16.03 1.88
N CYS A 46 0.29 -16.32 2.16
CA CYS A 46 -0.80 -16.21 1.20
C CYS A 46 -0.96 -14.75 0.75
N PHE A 47 -1.01 -13.80 1.70
CA PHE A 47 -1.07 -12.37 1.39
C PHE A 47 0.14 -11.91 0.56
N LYS A 48 1.36 -12.29 0.93
CA LYS A 48 2.57 -11.97 0.16
C LYS A 48 2.53 -12.54 -1.25
N THR A 49 2.00 -13.75 -1.42
CA THR A 49 1.85 -14.39 -2.74
C THR A 49 0.84 -13.62 -3.61
N ILE A 50 -0.28 -13.18 -3.03
CA ILE A 50 -1.28 -12.36 -3.73
C ILE A 50 -0.70 -10.99 -4.11
N LEU A 51 0.02 -10.33 -3.19
CA LEU A 51 0.72 -9.07 -3.45
C LEU A 51 1.78 -9.22 -4.56
N PHE A 52 2.54 -10.32 -4.53
CA PHE A 52 3.49 -10.64 -5.59
C PHE A 52 2.80 -10.85 -6.93
N LEU A 53 1.68 -11.57 -6.96
CA LEU A 53 0.90 -11.80 -8.19
C LEU A 53 0.36 -10.48 -8.76
N PHE A 54 -0.09 -9.57 -7.89
CA PHE A 54 -0.52 -8.24 -8.28
C PHE A 54 0.65 -7.42 -8.83
N GLY A 55 1.79 -7.42 -8.15
CA GLY A 55 3.02 -6.77 -8.61
C GLY A 55 3.50 -7.31 -9.96
N LEU A 56 3.48 -8.63 -10.14
CA LEU A 56 3.83 -9.30 -11.40
C LEU A 56 2.88 -8.89 -12.52
N SER A 57 1.57 -8.83 -12.24
CA SER A 57 0.56 -8.38 -13.20
C SER A 57 0.83 -6.94 -13.66
N VAL A 58 1.07 -6.01 -12.72
CA VAL A 58 1.39 -4.61 -13.04
C VAL A 58 2.70 -4.50 -13.82
N ALA A 59 3.75 -5.22 -13.39
CA ALA A 59 5.04 -5.23 -14.07
C ALA A 59 4.95 -5.80 -15.49
N LEU A 60 4.13 -6.84 -15.71
CA LEU A 60 3.88 -7.41 -17.03
C LEU A 60 3.20 -6.40 -17.95
N VAL A 61 2.15 -5.72 -17.48
CA VAL A 61 1.45 -4.70 -18.25
C VAL A 61 2.40 -3.56 -18.61
N PHE A 62 3.23 -3.11 -17.66
CA PHE A 62 4.24 -2.09 -17.90
C PHE A 62 5.30 -2.55 -18.93
N SER A 63 5.79 -3.77 -18.81
CA SER A 63 6.76 -4.35 -19.75
C SER A 63 6.19 -4.41 -21.18
N ILE A 64 4.93 -4.78 -21.34
CA ILE A 64 4.26 -4.81 -22.65
C ILE A 64 4.13 -3.38 -23.21
N ALA A 65 3.76 -2.41 -22.37
CA ALA A 65 3.66 -1.01 -22.79
C ALA A 65 5.00 -0.46 -23.28
N VAL A 66 6.11 -0.77 -22.59
CA VAL A 66 7.46 -0.37 -23.00
C VAL A 66 7.84 -1.01 -24.34
N LEU A 67 7.60 -2.31 -24.52
CA LEU A 67 7.87 -3.00 -25.79
C LEU A 67 7.09 -2.39 -26.96
N ILE A 68 5.81 -2.07 -26.74
CA ILE A 68 4.98 -1.38 -27.74
C ILE A 68 5.55 0.01 -28.06
N GLY A 69 5.98 0.75 -27.03
CA GLY A 69 6.60 2.07 -27.21
C GLY A 69 7.86 2.01 -28.08
N ILE A 70 8.77 1.07 -27.78
CA ILE A 70 9.99 0.86 -28.55
C ILE A 70 9.66 0.43 -29.99
N PHE A 71 8.68 -0.46 -30.17
CA PHE A 71 8.23 -0.89 -31.50
C PHE A 71 7.71 0.28 -32.33
N ILE A 72 6.86 1.13 -31.75
CA ILE A 72 6.32 2.32 -32.45
C ILE A 72 7.43 3.33 -32.76
N ALA A 73 8.38 3.52 -31.85
CA ALA A 73 9.54 4.39 -32.09
C ALA A 73 10.38 3.87 -33.27
N ALA A 74 10.66 2.57 -33.34
CA ALA A 74 11.39 1.94 -34.44
C ALA A 74 10.65 2.07 -35.78
N VAL A 75 9.33 1.84 -35.80
CA VAL A 75 8.51 2.02 -37.00
C VAL A 75 8.47 3.49 -37.44
N SER A 76 8.38 4.42 -36.48
CA SER A 76 8.38 5.86 -36.77
C SER A 76 9.70 6.36 -37.34
N LEU A 77 10.82 5.73 -37.01
CA LEU A 77 12.12 6.01 -37.61
C LEU A 77 12.20 5.54 -39.07
N SER A 78 11.60 4.39 -39.38
CA SER A 78 11.58 3.86 -40.75
C SER A 78 10.53 4.56 -41.64
N SER A 79 9.36 4.87 -41.09
CA SER A 79 8.27 5.54 -41.79
C SER A 79 7.34 6.27 -40.80
N PRO A 80 7.45 7.60 -40.68
CA PRO A 80 6.70 8.37 -39.67
C PRO A 80 5.19 8.30 -39.88
N GLU A 81 4.72 8.10 -41.11
CA GLU A 81 3.29 7.97 -41.42
C GLU A 81 2.70 6.65 -40.90
N ASN A 82 3.42 5.54 -41.10
CA ASN A 82 3.00 4.23 -40.62
C ASN A 82 3.01 4.16 -39.09
N GLY A 83 4.00 4.77 -38.43
CA GLY A 83 4.05 4.88 -36.97
C GLY A 83 2.82 5.58 -36.39
N LYS A 84 2.41 6.71 -37.00
CA LYS A 84 1.20 7.45 -36.60
C LYS A 84 -0.07 6.65 -36.85
N ALA A 85 -0.17 5.96 -37.99
CA ALA A 85 -1.33 5.13 -38.31
C ALA A 85 -1.48 3.97 -37.30
N MET A 86 -0.39 3.25 -37.00
CA MET A 86 -0.40 2.15 -36.03
C MET A 86 -0.73 2.62 -34.62
N PHE A 87 -0.21 3.78 -34.19
CA PHE A 87 -0.55 4.35 -32.89
C PHE A 87 -2.03 4.72 -32.78
N LYS A 88 -2.62 5.34 -33.82
CA LYS A 88 -4.07 5.62 -33.85
C LYS A 88 -4.90 4.35 -33.80
N THR A 89 -4.52 3.29 -34.52
CA THR A 89 -5.21 2.00 -34.46
C THR A 89 -5.12 1.38 -33.06
N LEU A 90 -3.94 1.45 -32.42
CA LEU A 90 -3.76 0.98 -31.05
C LEU A 90 -4.66 1.77 -30.07
N GLN A 91 -4.64 3.10 -30.15
CA GLN A 91 -5.49 3.96 -29.31
C GLN A 91 -6.98 3.64 -29.48
N ASN A 92 -7.46 3.48 -30.71
CA ASN A 92 -8.85 3.14 -30.97
C ASN A 92 -9.23 1.77 -30.38
N LYS A 93 -8.37 0.75 -30.55
CA LYS A 93 -8.59 -0.57 -29.96
C LYS A 93 -8.56 -0.53 -28.43
N LEU A 94 -7.63 0.23 -27.85
CA LEU A 94 -7.50 0.40 -26.41
C LEU A 94 -8.73 1.11 -25.84
N ALA A 95 -9.21 2.18 -26.50
CA ALA A 95 -10.42 2.90 -26.11
C ALA A 95 -11.66 2.00 -26.14
N VAL A 96 -11.81 1.15 -27.16
CA VAL A 96 -12.89 0.16 -27.23
C VAL A 96 -12.79 -0.85 -26.09
N TYR A 97 -11.58 -1.32 -25.76
CA TYR A 97 -11.36 -2.28 -24.66
C TYR A 97 -11.60 -1.65 -23.28
N PHE A 98 -11.17 -0.42 -23.06
CA PHE A 98 -11.46 0.34 -21.83
C PHE A 98 -12.95 0.64 -21.70
N CYS A 99 -13.62 0.98 -22.81
CA CYS A 99 -15.06 1.22 -22.83
C CYS A 99 -15.85 -0.08 -22.53
N SER A 100 -15.43 -1.22 -23.07
CA SER A 100 -16.08 -2.50 -22.79
C SER A 100 -15.86 -3.00 -21.35
N MET A 101 -14.68 -2.76 -20.77
CA MET A 101 -14.44 -3.02 -19.35
C MET A 101 -15.26 -2.10 -18.44
N LYS A 102 -15.35 -0.80 -18.75
CA LYS A 102 -16.16 0.16 -17.98
C LYS A 102 -17.66 -0.18 -18.04
N LYS A 103 -18.16 -0.62 -19.20
CA LYS A 103 -19.55 -1.07 -19.35
C LYS A 103 -19.82 -2.38 -18.60
N ARG A 104 -18.88 -3.32 -18.54
CA ARG A 104 -19.04 -4.54 -17.72
C ARG A 104 -19.11 -4.26 -16.21
N ALA A 105 -18.54 -3.15 -15.73
CA ALA A 105 -18.68 -2.71 -14.34
C ALA A 105 -20.01 -1.97 -14.05
N SER A 106 -20.80 -1.62 -15.08
CA SER A 106 -22.04 -0.83 -14.93
C SER A 106 -23.23 -1.41 -15.68
N THR A 107 -23.22 -2.70 -16.05
CA THR A 107 -24.32 -3.31 -16.81
C THR A 107 -24.61 -4.74 -16.35
N CYS A 108 -25.21 -4.87 -15.18
CA CYS A 108 -26.40 -5.71 -15.06
C CYS A 108 -27.60 -4.79 -15.30
N VAL A 109 -28.56 -5.24 -16.13
CA VAL A 109 -29.78 -4.53 -16.55
C VAL A 109 -29.57 -3.49 -17.66
N THR A 110 -29.52 -3.95 -18.92
CA THR A 110 -30.61 -3.67 -19.88
C THR A 110 -30.42 -4.46 -21.18
N LYS A 111 -31.56 -4.93 -21.68
CA LYS A 111 -31.75 -5.80 -22.84
C LYS A 111 -31.29 -5.16 -24.15
N GLY A 112 -30.94 -6.03 -25.09
CA GLY A 112 -30.40 -5.68 -26.40
C GLY A 112 -31.34 -4.92 -27.33
N LYS A 113 -30.73 -4.41 -28.40
CA LYS A 113 -31.24 -4.44 -29.78
C LYS A 113 -30.09 -4.17 -30.75
N GLU A 114 -30.14 -4.92 -31.84
CA GLU A 114 -29.28 -4.89 -33.03
C GLU A 114 -29.28 -3.50 -33.70
N HIS A 115 -28.20 -3.12 -34.41
CA HIS A 115 -28.14 -3.28 -35.87
C HIS A 115 -26.82 -2.79 -36.50
N HIS A 116 -26.56 -3.46 -37.61
CA HIS A 116 -25.58 -3.33 -38.68
C HIS A 116 -25.53 -1.94 -39.34
N SER A 117 -24.35 -1.52 -39.83
CA SER A 117 -24.06 -1.21 -41.25
C SER A 117 -22.84 -0.29 -41.45
N ASP A 118 -21.86 -0.84 -42.14
CA ASP A 118 -21.09 -0.33 -43.30
C ASP A 118 -20.46 1.09 -43.37
N THR A 119 -19.18 1.06 -43.75
CA THR A 119 -18.33 2.12 -44.35
C THR A 119 -18.66 2.24 -45.87
N PRO A 120 -18.01 3.05 -46.75
CA PRO A 120 -17.04 4.16 -46.61
C PRO A 120 -17.28 5.37 -47.57
N ALA A 121 -16.53 6.49 -47.40
CA ALA A 121 -15.86 7.24 -48.49
C ALA A 121 -15.22 8.59 -48.02
N GLU A 122 -13.91 8.71 -48.29
CA GLU A 122 -13.17 9.85 -48.91
C GLU A 122 -13.76 11.28 -48.93
N THR A 123 -13.00 12.32 -48.51
CA THR A 123 -12.03 13.14 -49.33
C THR A 123 -11.76 14.56 -48.73
N LYS A 124 -10.50 15.02 -48.90
CA LYS A 124 -9.96 16.42 -49.03
C LYS A 124 -9.75 17.37 -47.80
N ILE A 125 -8.46 17.67 -47.55
CA ILE A 125 -7.72 18.97 -47.68
C ILE A 125 -8.57 20.24 -47.33
N ASP A 126 -8.22 21.16 -46.41
CA ASP A 126 -7.01 22.02 -46.36
C ASP A 126 -6.93 22.87 -45.06
N LYS A 127 -5.70 23.33 -44.76
CA LYS A 127 -5.26 24.62 -44.15
C LYS A 127 -5.83 25.25 -42.84
N ALA A 128 -4.83 25.76 -42.10
CA ALA A 128 -4.79 27.00 -41.28
C ALA A 128 -4.83 26.87 -39.75
N ARG A 129 -3.65 27.14 -39.15
CA ARG A 129 -3.42 27.59 -37.76
C ARG A 129 -4.03 29.00 -37.59
N PRO A 130 -4.45 29.39 -36.37
CA PRO A 130 -3.53 30.21 -35.57
C PRO A 130 -3.52 29.83 -34.08
N ILE A 131 -2.55 30.42 -33.39
CA ILE A 131 -2.11 30.23 -32.02
C ILE A 131 -3.09 30.91 -31.04
N THR A 132 -3.43 30.22 -29.94
CA THR A 132 -3.92 30.88 -28.73
C THR A 132 -3.18 30.33 -27.51
N VAL A 133 -2.55 31.24 -26.78
CA VAL A 133 -1.82 31.06 -25.53
C VAL A 133 -2.82 30.88 -24.39
N SER A 134 -2.63 29.92 -23.48
CA SER A 134 -3.28 29.95 -22.16
C SER A 134 -2.46 29.18 -21.11
N PRO A 135 -2.37 29.66 -19.85
CA PRO A 135 -1.34 29.30 -18.90
C PRO A 135 -1.69 28.07 -18.05
N ALA A 136 -0.64 27.43 -17.55
CA ALA A 136 -0.70 26.31 -16.62
C ALA A 136 -1.35 26.72 -15.28
N VAL A 137 -2.35 25.94 -14.85
CA VAL A 137 -2.87 25.90 -13.47
C VAL A 137 -2.68 24.46 -12.96
N PRO A 138 -2.10 24.22 -11.77
CA PRO A 138 -1.86 22.89 -11.25
C PRO A 138 -3.08 22.31 -10.49
N SER A 139 -3.35 21.03 -10.77
CA SER A 139 -3.80 19.98 -9.82
C SER A 139 -5.10 20.14 -9.00
N SER A 140 -6.26 20.48 -9.59
CA SER A 140 -7.55 20.33 -8.89
C SER A 140 -8.18 18.94 -9.02
N SER A 141 -7.69 18.09 -9.94
CA SER A 141 -8.30 16.78 -10.22
C SER A 141 -7.96 15.73 -9.16
N ASP A 142 -6.76 15.77 -8.59
CA ASP A 142 -6.31 14.75 -7.64
C ASP A 142 -6.96 14.94 -6.27
N ASP A 143 -7.17 16.18 -5.84
CA ASP A 143 -7.89 16.47 -4.60
C ASP A 143 -9.37 16.12 -4.70
N HIS A 144 -9.99 16.29 -5.87
CA HIS A 144 -11.38 15.92 -6.10
C HIS A 144 -11.59 14.39 -6.10
N ASN A 145 -10.63 13.63 -6.63
CA ASN A 145 -10.63 12.16 -6.59
C ASN A 145 -10.43 11.62 -5.15
N ARG A 146 -9.64 12.32 -4.33
CA ARG A 146 -9.47 11.96 -2.91
C ARG A 146 -10.73 12.29 -2.09
N MET A 147 -11.35 13.43 -2.34
CA MET A 147 -12.58 13.84 -1.67
C MET A 147 -13.72 12.87 -1.94
N THR A 148 -13.90 12.46 -3.20
CA THR A 148 -14.94 11.48 -3.59
C THR A 148 -14.69 10.08 -3.02
N ASN A 149 -13.43 9.63 -2.93
CA ASN A 149 -13.09 8.37 -2.25
C ASN A 149 -13.34 8.43 -0.74
N LEU A 150 -13.07 9.57 -0.09
CA LEU A 150 -13.35 9.78 1.33
C LEU A 150 -14.87 9.83 1.61
N GLU A 151 -15.65 10.44 0.72
CA GLU A 151 -17.11 10.45 0.81
C GLU A 151 -17.69 9.04 0.65
N LYS A 152 -17.17 8.26 -0.29
CA LYS A 152 -17.56 6.87 -0.47
C LYS A 152 -17.23 6.00 0.74
N HIS A 153 -16.01 6.13 1.28
CA HIS A 153 -15.60 5.39 2.47
C HIS A 153 -16.44 5.77 3.71
N ASN A 154 -16.79 7.05 3.87
CA ASN A 154 -17.69 7.49 4.93
C ASN A 154 -19.13 6.97 4.76
N ALA A 155 -19.61 6.81 3.52
CA ALA A 155 -20.90 6.20 3.24
C ALA A 155 -20.90 4.71 3.60
N ASP A 156 -19.84 3.99 3.25
CA ASP A 156 -19.68 2.56 3.58
C ASP A 156 -19.58 2.35 5.10
N LEU A 157 -18.76 3.14 5.79
CA LEU A 157 -18.66 3.12 7.26
C LEU A 157 -20.01 3.36 7.96
N ARG A 158 -20.82 4.29 7.44
CA ARG A 158 -22.17 4.56 7.98
C ARG A 158 -23.13 3.41 7.71
N SER A 159 -23.00 2.76 6.55
CA SER A 159 -23.76 1.56 6.22
C SER A 159 -23.43 0.41 7.19
N ASP A 160 -22.14 0.15 7.42
CA ASP A 160 -21.67 -0.91 8.32
C ASP A 160 -22.11 -0.66 9.76
N LEU A 161 -22.05 0.60 10.22
CA LEU A 161 -22.51 0.99 11.56
C LEU A 161 -24.02 0.79 11.71
N ASN A 162 -24.81 1.10 10.68
CA ASN A 162 -26.25 0.83 10.69
C ASN A 162 -26.54 -0.68 10.70
N THR A 163 -25.81 -1.47 9.92
CA THR A 163 -25.93 -2.94 9.91
C THR A 163 -25.58 -3.54 11.28
N ALA A 164 -24.47 -3.11 11.88
CA ALA A 164 -24.08 -3.55 13.23
C ALA A 164 -25.12 -3.14 14.27
N ARG A 165 -25.68 -1.92 14.16
CA ARG A 165 -26.76 -1.45 15.05
C ARG A 165 -28.04 -2.27 14.90
N THR A 166 -28.40 -2.66 13.68
CA THR A 166 -29.54 -3.56 13.46
C THR A 166 -29.27 -4.96 14.03
N ALA A 167 -28.05 -5.49 13.90
CA ALA A 167 -27.69 -6.78 14.48
C ALA A 167 -27.72 -6.77 16.02
N ILE A 168 -27.32 -5.67 16.64
CA ILE A 168 -27.44 -5.49 18.09
C ILE A 168 -28.92 -5.43 18.50
N ALA A 169 -29.75 -4.68 17.77
CA ALA A 169 -31.18 -4.62 18.05
C ALA A 169 -31.89 -5.98 17.90
N THR A 170 -31.50 -6.79 16.91
CA THR A 170 -32.04 -8.15 16.74
C THR A 170 -31.58 -9.07 17.86
N MET A 171 -30.30 -9.07 18.23
CA MET A 171 -29.81 -9.86 19.37
C MET A 171 -30.50 -9.45 20.68
N GLN A 172 -30.77 -8.16 20.85
CA GLN A 172 -31.46 -7.67 22.05
C GLN A 172 -32.95 -8.04 22.06
N ALA A 173 -33.59 -8.13 20.89
CA ALA A 173 -34.94 -8.67 20.75
C ALA A 173 -34.96 -10.18 21.05
N GLU A 174 -33.99 -10.95 20.54
CA GLU A 174 -33.85 -12.39 20.83
C GLU A 174 -33.59 -12.64 22.32
N ILE A 175 -32.80 -11.81 22.99
CA ILE A 175 -32.59 -11.88 24.45
C ILE A 175 -33.89 -11.62 25.20
N ASN A 176 -34.68 -10.63 24.79
CA ASN A 176 -35.96 -10.34 25.43
C ASN A 176 -36.99 -11.45 25.17
N GLU A 177 -37.03 -12.01 23.96
CA GLU A 177 -37.88 -13.16 23.63
C GLU A 177 -37.49 -14.40 24.44
N LEU A 178 -36.19 -14.68 24.57
CA LEU A 178 -35.70 -15.77 25.41
C LEU A 178 -36.04 -15.54 26.89
N LYS A 179 -35.97 -14.29 27.35
CA LYS A 179 -36.35 -13.90 28.72
C LYS A 179 -37.85 -14.09 28.96
N ASP A 180 -38.70 -13.73 28.01
CA ASP A 180 -40.15 -13.94 28.10
C ASP A 180 -40.51 -15.42 28.02
N HIS A 181 -39.82 -16.19 27.18
CA HIS A 181 -39.97 -17.65 27.09
C HIS A 181 -39.52 -18.36 28.39
N MET A 182 -38.54 -17.80 29.11
CA MET A 182 -38.18 -18.27 30.45
C MET A 182 -39.20 -17.86 31.51
N ALA A 183 -39.72 -16.62 31.47
CA ALA A 183 -40.77 -16.17 32.39
C ALA A 183 -42.04 -17.03 32.26
N GLY A 184 -42.49 -17.29 31.03
CA GLY A 184 -43.64 -18.16 30.76
C GLY A 184 -43.42 -19.63 31.15
N LYS A 185 -42.17 -20.12 31.09
CA LYS A 185 -41.82 -21.47 31.54
C LYS A 185 -41.69 -21.58 33.07
N THR A 186 -41.50 -20.46 33.77
CA THR A 186 -41.45 -20.40 35.24
C THR A 186 -42.85 -20.52 35.85
N GLU A 187 -43.90 -20.08 35.16
CA GLU A 187 -45.29 -20.30 35.59
C GLU A 187 -45.78 -21.74 35.32
N SER A 188 -45.24 -22.43 34.31
CA SER A 188 -45.61 -23.82 33.99
C SER A 188 -44.78 -24.88 34.72
N ALA A 189 -43.77 -24.48 35.51
CA ALA A 189 -42.83 -25.38 36.18
C ALA A 189 -43.03 -25.47 37.70
N ALA A 190 -44.23 -25.15 38.20
CA ALA A 190 -44.57 -25.38 39.61
C ALA A 190 -44.79 -26.87 39.96
N ASP A 191 -44.70 -27.79 38.99
CA ASP A 191 -45.21 -29.16 39.18
C ASP A 191 -44.32 -30.32 38.66
N SER A 192 -43.02 -30.12 38.38
CA SER A 192 -42.15 -31.29 38.16
C SER A 192 -40.68 -31.08 38.53
N GLU A 193 -40.23 -31.94 39.44
CA GLU A 193 -38.87 -32.22 39.83
C GLU A 193 -37.93 -32.37 38.62
N THR A 194 -37.19 -31.33 38.28
CA THR A 194 -35.93 -31.46 37.53
C THR A 194 -35.00 -30.33 37.96
N GLU A 195 -33.73 -30.66 38.10
CA GLU A 195 -32.63 -29.90 38.67
C GLU A 195 -32.73 -28.37 38.56
N SER A 196 -32.46 -27.71 39.69
CA SER A 196 -32.85 -26.32 39.90
C SER A 196 -32.28 -25.39 38.82
N PRO A 197 -33.12 -24.59 38.13
CA PRO A 197 -32.65 -23.60 37.18
C PRO A 197 -31.70 -22.56 37.81
N LEU A 198 -31.73 -22.42 39.14
CA LEU A 198 -30.78 -21.60 39.91
C LEU A 198 -29.33 -22.11 39.83
N GLU A 199 -29.10 -23.41 39.79
CA GLU A 199 -27.76 -24.01 39.76
C GLU A 199 -27.10 -23.81 38.40
N ARG A 200 -27.88 -23.92 37.32
CA ARG A 200 -27.44 -23.55 35.96
C ARG A 200 -27.13 -22.06 35.82
N ILE A 201 -27.88 -21.20 36.50
CA ILE A 201 -27.60 -19.75 36.54
C ILE A 201 -26.32 -19.47 37.33
N ALA A 202 -26.05 -20.18 38.42
CA ALA A 202 -24.81 -20.06 39.18
C ALA A 202 -23.58 -20.46 38.33
N GLU A 203 -23.63 -21.59 37.63
CA GLU A 203 -22.57 -22.01 36.71
C GLU A 203 -22.37 -21.02 35.55
N GLN A 204 -23.46 -20.52 34.96
CA GLN A 204 -23.37 -19.52 33.90
C GLN A 204 -22.80 -18.19 34.41
N SER A 205 -23.09 -17.78 35.64
CA SER A 205 -22.51 -16.58 36.23
C SER A 205 -21.00 -16.72 36.47
N GLU A 206 -20.56 -17.91 36.87
CA GLU A 206 -19.13 -18.21 37.09
C GLU A 206 -18.37 -18.24 35.76
N THR A 207 -18.95 -18.83 34.71
CA THR A 207 -18.34 -18.81 33.37
C THR A 207 -18.27 -17.40 32.77
N ILE A 208 -19.29 -16.54 32.99
CA ILE A 208 -19.25 -15.13 32.59
C ILE A 208 -18.17 -14.37 33.35
N ALA A 209 -18.02 -14.60 34.66
CA ALA A 209 -16.96 -13.99 35.47
C ALA A 209 -15.56 -14.42 34.98
N ALA A 210 -15.38 -15.71 34.69
CA ALA A 210 -14.14 -16.25 34.15
C ALA A 210 -13.80 -15.69 32.75
N LEU A 211 -14.81 -15.55 31.88
CA LEU A 211 -14.65 -14.94 30.56
C LEU A 211 -14.30 -13.45 30.67
N THR A 212 -14.94 -12.72 31.58
CA THR A 212 -14.65 -11.29 31.83
C THR A 212 -13.22 -11.09 32.33
N ALA A 213 -12.76 -11.94 33.25
CA ALA A 213 -11.37 -11.92 33.71
C ALA A 213 -10.37 -12.20 32.57
N ARG A 214 -10.71 -13.11 31.67
CA ARG A 214 -9.87 -13.44 30.50
C ARG A 214 -9.81 -12.31 29.48
N ILE A 215 -10.91 -11.58 29.29
CA ILE A 215 -10.94 -10.37 28.44
C ILE A 215 -10.05 -9.29 29.04
N ALA A 216 -10.16 -9.00 30.34
CA ALA A 216 -9.30 -8.03 31.01
C ALA A 216 -7.81 -8.40 30.91
N GLN A 217 -7.47 -9.69 30.99
CA GLN A 217 -6.10 -10.18 30.79
C GLN A 217 -5.62 -9.97 29.34
N LEU A 218 -6.47 -10.26 28.35
CA LEU A 218 -6.17 -10.05 26.93
C LEU A 218 -5.96 -8.57 26.60
N GLU A 219 -6.81 -7.69 27.13
CA GLU A 219 -6.66 -6.24 26.99
C GLU A 219 -5.35 -5.74 27.60
N GLY A 220 -4.97 -6.26 28.77
CA GLY A 220 -3.67 -5.97 29.39
C GLY A 220 -2.48 -6.38 28.52
N GLN A 221 -2.49 -7.61 28.01
CA GLN A 221 -1.45 -8.13 27.11
C GLN A 221 -1.37 -7.34 25.80
N GLN A 222 -2.52 -6.95 25.24
CA GLN A 222 -2.57 -6.18 24.02
C GLN A 222 -2.00 -4.78 24.22
N ASN A 223 -2.31 -4.13 25.34
CA ASN A 223 -1.81 -2.79 25.66
C ASN A 223 -0.28 -2.81 25.89
N GLU A 224 0.24 -3.84 26.56
CA GLU A 224 1.68 -4.05 26.76
C GLU A 224 2.41 -4.30 25.42
N ALA A 225 1.84 -5.12 24.54
CA ALA A 225 2.36 -5.33 23.19
C ALA A 225 2.36 -4.04 22.35
N PHE A 226 1.30 -3.23 22.47
CA PHE A 226 1.24 -1.92 21.80
C PHE A 226 2.28 -0.94 22.33
N GLN A 227 2.52 -0.90 23.64
CA GLN A 227 3.58 -0.07 24.20
C GLN A 227 4.95 -0.53 23.71
N THR A 228 5.20 -1.84 23.72
CA THR A 228 6.46 -2.42 23.22
C THR A 228 6.69 -2.07 21.75
N MET A 229 5.68 -2.23 20.89
CA MET A 229 5.76 -1.83 19.48
C MET A 229 5.99 -0.33 19.32
N ARG A 230 5.37 0.50 20.16
CA ARG A 230 5.55 1.96 20.12
C ARG A 230 6.97 2.36 20.50
N ASP A 231 7.54 1.73 21.51
CA ASP A 231 8.91 1.96 21.95
C ASP A 231 9.93 1.47 20.91
N GLU A 232 9.68 0.30 20.30
CA GLU A 232 10.47 -0.19 19.17
C GLU A 232 10.38 0.75 17.96
N LEU A 233 9.20 1.28 17.65
CA LEU A 233 9.00 2.19 16.54
C LEU A 233 9.65 3.55 16.80
N ALA A 234 9.61 4.05 18.04
CA ALA A 234 10.34 5.26 18.45
C ALA A 234 11.86 5.06 18.37
N HIS A 235 12.35 3.88 18.78
CA HIS A 235 13.76 3.52 18.70
C HIS A 235 14.21 3.31 17.24
N LEU A 236 13.38 2.68 16.40
CA LEU A 236 13.63 2.55 14.98
C LEU A 236 13.58 3.90 14.29
N GLN A 237 12.61 4.76 14.57
CA GLN A 237 12.53 6.11 14.01
C GLN A 237 13.77 6.95 14.40
N LYS A 238 14.30 6.77 15.61
CA LYS A 238 15.59 7.36 16.00
C LYS A 238 16.75 6.84 15.15
N LYS A 239 16.78 5.53 14.85
CA LYS A 239 17.82 4.88 14.02
C LYS A 239 17.64 5.05 12.51
N THR A 240 16.42 5.23 12.03
CA THR A 240 16.05 5.35 10.60
C THR A 240 15.73 6.78 10.21
N SER A 241 15.95 7.75 11.09
CA SER A 241 16.07 9.17 10.75
C SER A 241 17.32 9.49 9.89
N ILE A 242 17.73 8.55 9.04
CA ILE A 242 18.60 8.78 7.90
C ILE A 242 17.74 9.58 6.89
N PRO A 243 18.12 10.82 6.52
CA PRO A 243 17.38 11.56 5.52
C PRO A 243 17.48 10.82 4.19
N GLU A 244 16.32 10.45 3.61
CA GLU A 244 16.15 9.63 2.39
C GLU A 244 16.68 10.29 1.09
N VAL A 245 17.41 11.39 1.19
CA VAL A 245 18.30 11.89 0.13
C VAL A 245 19.51 12.48 0.83
N ILE A 246 20.63 11.76 0.82
CA ILE A 246 21.92 12.30 1.26
C ILE A 246 22.30 13.39 0.25
N SER A 247 21.85 14.61 0.53
CA SER A 247 22.05 15.78 -0.32
C SER A 247 23.19 16.64 0.22
N GLY A 248 23.96 17.23 -0.69
CA GLY A 248 25.05 18.13 -0.34
C GLY A 248 26.33 17.41 0.11
N ILE A 249 27.02 17.94 1.12
CA ILE A 249 28.37 17.49 1.49
C ILE A 249 28.43 16.02 1.96
N LEU A 250 27.34 15.51 2.53
CA LEU A 250 27.29 14.13 3.05
C LEU A 250 27.30 13.07 1.95
N SER A 251 27.01 13.43 0.69
CA SER A 251 27.04 12.48 -0.44
C SER A 251 28.46 12.08 -0.82
N TYR A 252 29.46 12.85 -0.39
CA TYR A 252 30.87 12.60 -0.64
C TYR A 252 31.52 11.75 0.46
N ILE A 253 30.76 11.39 1.50
CA ILE A 253 31.21 10.53 2.59
C ILE A 253 30.54 9.17 2.39
N ASP A 254 31.30 8.11 2.18
CA ASP A 254 30.73 6.78 1.85
C ASP A 254 30.20 6.04 3.09
N SER A 255 30.89 6.19 4.23
CA SER A 255 30.57 5.50 5.47
C SER A 255 29.42 6.19 6.22
N PRO A 256 28.34 5.46 6.58
CA PRO A 256 27.25 6.04 7.37
C PRO A 256 27.72 6.49 8.76
N ALA A 257 28.65 5.77 9.40
CA ALA A 257 29.20 6.16 10.70
C ALA A 257 29.97 7.49 10.63
N ASP A 258 30.68 7.75 9.54
CA ASP A 258 31.40 9.00 9.34
C ASP A 258 30.45 10.16 9.06
N ARG A 259 29.34 9.92 8.34
CA ARG A 259 28.27 10.92 8.14
C ARG A 259 27.64 11.32 9.47
N ASP A 260 27.39 10.36 10.35
CA ASP A 260 26.83 10.61 11.67
C ASP A 260 27.80 11.45 12.51
N THR A 261 29.08 11.10 12.50
CA THR A 261 30.13 11.84 13.21
C THR A 261 30.25 13.28 12.71
N VAL A 262 30.20 13.49 11.39
CA VAL A 262 30.21 14.84 10.79
C VAL A 262 28.97 15.62 11.18
N THR A 263 27.80 14.98 11.14
CA THR A 263 26.52 15.60 11.51
C THR A 263 26.56 16.04 12.98
N GLU A 264 26.97 15.16 13.88
CA GLU A 264 27.11 15.43 15.31
C GLU A 264 28.05 16.62 15.56
N LYS A 265 29.23 16.65 14.92
CA LYS A 265 30.19 17.74 15.11
C LYS A 265 29.70 19.07 14.55
N ILE A 266 28.94 19.05 13.45
CA ILE A 266 28.33 20.26 12.89
C ILE A 266 27.21 20.77 13.80
N GLU A 267 26.39 19.89 14.37
CA GLU A 267 25.38 20.24 15.36
C GLU A 267 26.01 20.78 16.67
N GLU A 268 27.12 20.18 17.13
CA GLU A 268 27.91 20.67 18.26
C GLU A 268 28.47 22.08 18.01
N ALA A 269 28.99 22.35 16.81
CA ALA A 269 29.49 23.67 16.44
C ALA A 269 28.37 24.73 16.35
N VAL A 270 27.22 24.35 15.77
CA VAL A 270 26.04 25.23 15.63
C VAL A 270 25.40 25.54 16.98
N SER A 271 25.21 24.55 17.83
CA SER A 271 24.63 24.72 19.18
C SER A 271 25.50 25.61 20.07
N ARG A 272 26.82 25.57 19.90
CA ARG A 272 27.77 26.47 20.58
C ARG A 272 27.88 27.86 19.96
N GLY A 273 27.16 28.14 18.87
CA GLY A 273 27.19 29.43 18.20
C GLY A 273 28.56 29.77 17.58
N MET A 274 29.35 28.76 17.20
CA MET A 274 30.70 28.96 16.67
C MET A 274 30.69 29.69 15.32
N THR A 275 31.72 30.50 15.09
CA THR A 275 32.01 31.07 13.76
C THR A 275 32.57 30.00 12.82
N TYR A 276 32.52 30.22 11.51
CA TYR A 276 33.03 29.25 10.52
C TYR A 276 34.51 28.88 10.74
N ASN A 277 35.35 29.83 11.15
CA ASN A 277 36.77 29.56 11.42
C ASN A 277 36.98 28.71 12.68
N GLN A 278 36.15 28.93 13.71
CA GLN A 278 36.15 28.12 14.92
C GLN A 278 35.63 26.71 14.66
N ALA A 279 34.57 26.60 13.86
CA ALA A 279 34.01 25.32 13.42
C ALA A 279 35.02 24.52 12.58
N ASP A 280 35.74 25.18 11.66
CA ASP A 280 36.80 24.54 10.86
C ASP A 280 37.94 23.99 11.75
N THR A 281 38.34 24.75 12.77
CA THR A 281 39.33 24.29 13.76
C THR A 281 38.83 23.09 14.56
N LEU A 282 37.55 23.09 14.93
CA LEU A 282 36.91 21.96 15.60
C LEU A 282 36.93 20.73 14.70
N PHE A 283 36.49 20.85 13.44
CA PHE A 283 36.46 19.76 12.47
C PHE A 283 37.83 19.16 12.22
N LYS A 284 38.86 20.00 12.10
CA LYS A 284 40.25 19.56 11.92
C LYS A 284 40.76 18.69 13.08
N ASN A 285 40.32 18.98 14.30
CA ASN A 285 40.77 18.29 15.51
C ASN A 285 39.90 17.07 15.85
N SER A 286 38.64 17.05 15.43
CA SER A 286 37.66 16.06 15.87
C SER A 286 37.30 15.01 14.82
N LEU A 287 37.56 15.28 13.53
CA LEU A 287 37.22 14.37 12.44
C LEU A 287 38.45 13.61 11.93
N PRO A 288 38.27 12.40 11.39
CA PRO A 288 39.34 11.72 10.67
C PRO A 288 39.87 12.59 9.53
N PRO A 289 41.18 12.53 9.23
CA PRO A 289 41.82 13.41 8.24
C PRO A 289 41.23 13.24 6.84
N GLU A 290 40.77 12.04 6.49
CA GLU A 290 40.12 11.75 5.21
C GLU A 290 38.78 12.48 5.07
N ILE A 291 38.00 12.54 6.15
CA ILE A 291 36.71 13.21 6.20
C ILE A 291 36.87 14.73 6.26
N TYR A 292 37.83 15.21 7.04
CA TYR A 292 38.16 16.64 7.09
C TYR A 292 38.58 17.15 5.69
N LYS A 293 39.37 16.35 4.95
CA LYS A 293 39.76 16.68 3.58
C LYS A 293 38.54 16.88 2.66
N ILE A 294 37.54 16.02 2.75
CA ILE A 294 36.29 16.15 1.97
C ILE A 294 35.58 17.48 2.31
N LEU A 295 35.52 17.86 3.58
CA LEU A 295 34.92 19.13 4.02
C LEU A 295 35.68 20.35 3.48
N THR A 296 37.02 20.28 3.43
CA THR A 296 37.88 21.35 2.92
C THR A 296 37.88 21.44 1.40
N ASP A 297 37.75 20.32 0.70
CA ASP A 297 37.68 20.25 -0.77
C ASP A 297 36.35 20.83 -1.30
N HIS A 298 35.32 20.86 -0.46
CA HIS A 298 33.98 21.34 -0.81
C HIS A 298 33.44 22.41 0.16
N PRO A 299 34.13 23.57 0.33
CA PRO A 299 33.82 24.54 1.38
C PRO A 299 32.44 25.19 1.22
N ARG A 300 31.92 25.27 -0.01
CA ARG A 300 30.58 25.80 -0.28
C ARG A 300 29.49 24.85 0.22
N LEU A 301 29.61 23.56 -0.08
CA LEU A 301 28.65 22.54 0.36
C LEU A 301 28.66 22.39 1.88
N THR A 302 29.84 22.44 2.49
CA THR A 302 30.01 22.44 3.95
C THR A 302 29.29 23.64 4.58
N LYS A 303 29.45 24.85 4.03
CA LYS A 303 28.76 26.05 4.52
C LYS A 303 27.24 25.96 4.36
N ASP A 304 26.75 25.46 3.23
CA ASP A 304 25.33 25.31 2.97
C ASP A 304 24.68 24.28 3.90
N TYR A 305 25.40 23.20 4.21
CA TYR A 305 24.97 22.22 5.20
C TYR A 305 24.96 22.79 6.64
N ILE A 306 26.00 23.54 7.05
CA ILE A 306 25.99 24.22 8.35
C ILE A 306 24.81 25.20 8.47
N ARG A 307 24.46 25.91 7.38
CA ARG A 307 23.28 26.80 7.35
C ARG A 307 21.97 26.03 7.48
N SER A 308 21.84 24.90 6.81
CA SER A 308 20.63 24.08 6.88
C SER A 308 20.43 23.50 8.28
N VAL A 309 21.51 23.07 8.94
CA VAL A 309 21.50 22.64 10.34
C VAL A 309 21.13 23.82 11.24
N LYS A 310 21.77 24.98 11.10
CA LYS A 310 21.43 26.18 11.89
C LYS A 310 19.96 26.58 11.79
N LYS A 311 19.32 26.41 10.62
CA LYS A 311 17.88 26.68 10.44
C LYS A 311 16.99 25.72 11.23
N LYS A 312 17.45 24.51 11.58
CA LYS A 312 16.71 23.56 12.43
C LYS A 312 16.74 23.92 13.92
N PHE A 313 17.76 24.68 14.35
CA PHE A 313 17.94 25.11 15.74
C PHE A 313 17.28 26.46 16.05
N GLN A 314 16.71 27.13 15.05
CA GLN A 314 15.96 28.39 15.18
C GLN A 314 14.46 28.11 15.09
#